data_AF-A0A519CJ00-F1
#
_entry.id   AF-A0A519CJ00-F1
#
_cell.length_a   1.000
_cell.length_b   1.000
_cell.length_c   1.000
_cell.angle_alpha   90.00
_cell.angle_beta   90.00
_cell.angle_gamma   90.00
#
_symmetry.space_group_name_H-M   'P 1'
#
loop_
_entity.id
_entity.type
_entity.pdbx_description
1 polymer ?
#
loop_
_entity_poly.entity_id
_entity_poly.type
_entity_poly.pdbx_seq_one_letter_code
_entity_poly.pdbx_strand_id
1 'polypeptide(L)' 'NERDKQLLVFSGVFEDKFLRQSRDEDRSIEETLDLCWELLSSIDTKYLVRLDQKWIDKYHPENKE' A
#
# COMPACT_ATOMS: atom_id res chain seq x y z
N ASN A 1 -13.98 -4.64 -15.32
CA ASN A 1 -12.63 -4.06 -15.38
C ASN A 1 -11.81 -4.64 -14.23
N GLU A 2 -10.62 -5.14 -14.49
CA GLU A 2 -9.73 -5.76 -13.48
C GLU A 2 -9.09 -4.72 -12.56
N ARG A 3 -8.57 -3.63 -13.15
CA ARG A 3 -8.01 -2.49 -12.41
C ARG A 3 -8.99 -1.93 -11.38
N ASP A 4 -10.23 -1.69 -11.79
CA ASP A 4 -11.25 -1.09 -10.90
C ASP A 4 -11.60 -2.03 -9.74
N LYS A 5 -11.59 -3.36 -9.97
CA LYS A 5 -11.80 -4.35 -8.90
C LYS A 5 -10.67 -4.31 -7.88
N GLN A 6 -9.41 -4.22 -8.34
CA GLN A 6 -8.25 -4.11 -7.44
C GLN A 6 -8.30 -2.80 -6.63
N LEU A 7 -8.64 -1.67 -7.27
CA LEU A 7 -8.78 -0.40 -6.57
C LEU A 7 -9.94 -0.40 -5.56
N LEU A 8 -11.05 -1.08 -5.87
CA LEU A 8 -12.18 -1.23 -4.94
C LEU A 8 -11.79 -2.04 -3.71
N VAL A 9 -11.07 -3.15 -3.90
CA VAL A 9 -10.55 -3.98 -2.80
C VAL A 9 -9.54 -3.17 -1.98
N PHE A 10 -8.62 -2.47 -2.63
CA PHE A 10 -7.65 -1.59 -1.99
C PHE A 10 -8.33 -0.54 -1.10
N SER A 11 -9.40 0.11 -1.59
CA SER A 11 -10.14 1.11 -0.81
C SER A 11 -10.63 0.54 0.52
N GLY A 12 -11.19 -0.67 0.50
CA GLY A 12 -11.68 -1.33 1.71
C GLY A 12 -10.56 -1.64 2.71
N VAL A 13 -9.43 -2.19 2.24
CA VAL A 13 -8.30 -2.49 3.13
C VAL A 13 -7.56 -1.24 3.60
N PHE A 14 -7.54 -0.16 2.80
CA PHE A 14 -6.96 1.12 3.17
C PHE A 14 -7.76 1.77 4.31
N GLU A 15 -9.08 1.81 4.21
CA GLU A 15 -9.93 2.31 5.30
C GLU A 15 -9.76 1.49 6.58
N ASP A 16 -9.72 0.17 6.45
CA ASP A 16 -9.71 -0.73 7.61
C ASP A 16 -8.36 -0.87 8.30
N LYS A 17 -7.25 -0.74 7.56
CA LYS A 17 -5.89 -0.96 8.11
C LYS A 17 -5.08 0.32 8.21
N PHE A 18 -5.16 1.20 7.21
CA PHE A 18 -4.35 2.41 7.19
C PHE A 18 -5.00 3.55 7.98
N LEU A 19 -6.27 3.86 7.69
CA LEU A 19 -6.99 4.96 8.34
C LEU A 19 -7.47 4.58 9.73
N ARG A 20 -7.99 3.37 9.92
CA ARG A 20 -8.39 2.88 11.24
C ARG A 20 -7.13 2.69 12.08
N GLN A 21 -7.05 3.46 13.16
CA GLN A 21 -6.03 3.30 14.19
C GLN A 21 -6.71 3.24 15.54
N SER A 22 -6.13 2.48 16.45
CA SER A 22 -6.57 2.38 17.84
C SER A 22 -6.32 3.71 18.56
N ARG A 23 -7.06 3.98 19.64
CA ARG A 23 -6.88 5.22 20.41
C ARG A 23 -5.46 5.38 20.97
N ASP A 24 -4.84 4.27 21.34
CA ASP A 24 -3.51 4.23 21.97
C ASP A 24 -2.43 3.72 21.00
N GLU A 25 -2.73 3.73 19.70
CA GLU A 25 -1.78 3.32 18.66
C GLU A 25 -0.93 4.52 18.24
N ASP A 26 0.38 4.39 18.42
CA ASP A 26 1.36 5.38 18.01
C ASP A 26 2.26 4.74 16.94
N ARG A 27 2.03 5.13 15.68
CA ARG A 27 2.83 4.65 14.54
C ARG A 27 3.89 5.67 14.22
N SER A 28 5.12 5.19 14.12
CA SER A 28 6.19 5.91 13.44
C SER A 28 5.86 6.13 11.96
N ILE A 29 6.60 7.05 11.33
CA ILE A 29 6.44 7.28 9.90
C ILE A 29 6.92 6.06 9.09
N GLU A 30 7.94 5.35 9.57
CA GLU A 30 8.45 4.14 8.97
C GLU A 30 7.39 3.03 8.96
N GLU A 31 6.76 2.74 10.10
CA GLU A 31 5.67 1.75 10.19
C GLU A 31 4.48 2.12 9.28
N THR A 32 4.15 3.40 9.22
CA THR A 32 3.09 3.90 8.35
C THR A 32 3.42 3.69 6.88
N LEU A 33 4.67 3.94 6.47
CA LEU A 33 5.12 3.75 5.09
C LEU A 33 5.23 2.27 4.72
N ASP A 34 5.72 1.42 5.61
CA ASP A 34 5.76 -0.03 5.41
C ASP A 34 4.33 -0.58 5.25
N LEU A 35 3.38 -0.16 6.09
CA LEU A 35 1.97 -0.52 5.94
C LEU A 35 1.39 -0.07 4.60
N CYS A 36 1.73 1.13 4.12
CA CYS A 36 1.33 1.58 2.79
C CYS A 36 1.81 0.65 1.68
N TRP A 37 3.09 0.24 1.73
CA TRP A 37 3.67 -0.67 0.74
C TRP A 37 3.03 -2.06 0.77
N GLU A 38 2.75 -2.58 1.97
CA GLU A 38 1.99 -3.82 2.16
C GLU A 38 0.61 -3.76 1.51
N LEU A 39 -0.14 -2.66 1.70
CA LEU A 39 -1.47 -2.52 1.09
C LEU A 39 -1.40 -2.35 -0.43
N LEU A 40 -0.43 -1.59 -0.93
CA LEU A 40 -0.21 -1.37 -2.36
C LEU A 40 0.18 -2.65 -3.10
N SER A 41 0.77 -3.65 -2.42
CA SER A 41 1.11 -4.95 -3.02
C SER A 41 -0.09 -5.72 -3.59
N SER A 42 -1.30 -5.38 -3.14
CA SER A 42 -2.55 -5.94 -3.66
C SER A 42 -2.94 -5.42 -5.05
N ILE A 43 -2.28 -4.35 -5.52
CA ILE A 43 -2.51 -3.72 -6.82
C ILE A 43 -1.34 -4.08 -7.74
N ASP A 44 -1.65 -4.47 -8.98
CA ASP A 44 -0.61 -4.68 -10.00
C ASP A 44 0.20 -3.39 -10.20
N THR A 45 1.53 -3.49 -10.12
CA THR A 45 2.47 -2.36 -10.18
C THR A 45 2.29 -1.50 -11.44
N LYS A 46 1.81 -2.08 -12.57
CA LYS A 46 1.50 -1.33 -13.80
C LYS A 46 0.40 -0.27 -13.61
N TYR A 47 -0.41 -0.40 -12.56
CA TYR A 47 -1.47 0.56 -12.23
C TYR A 47 -1.00 1.65 -11.25
N LEU A 48 0.19 1.53 -10.66
CA LEU A 48 0.77 2.49 -9.72
C LEU A 48 1.45 3.68 -10.44
N VAL A 49 0.72 4.33 -11.35
CA VAL A 49 1.25 5.33 -12.31
C VAL A 49 1.84 6.61 -11.69
N ARG A 50 1.70 6.83 -10.39
CA ARG A 50 2.23 8.00 -9.67
C ARG A 50 3.55 7.71 -8.94
N LEU A 51 3.99 6.46 -8.90
CA LEU A 51 5.23 6.06 -8.24
C LEU A 51 6.33 5.89 -9.28
N ASP A 52 7.48 6.53 -9.04
CA ASP A 52 8.66 6.27 -9.86
C ASP A 52 9.09 4.82 -9.71
N GLN A 53 9.48 4.18 -10.81
CA GLN A 53 9.93 2.78 -10.83
C GLN A 53 11.04 2.52 -9.80
N LYS A 54 12.00 3.46 -9.63
CA LYS A 54 13.08 3.36 -8.66
C LYS A 54 12.62 3.14 -7.21
N TRP A 55 11.41 3.60 -6.86
CA TRP A 55 10.85 3.43 -5.52
C TRP A 55 10.10 2.11 -5.40
N ILE A 56 9.41 1.69 -6.46
CA ILE A 56 8.78 0.37 -6.55
C ILE A 56 9.86 -0.71 -6.43
N ASP A 57 10.95 -0.59 -7.18
CA ASP A 57 12.06 -1.57 -7.14
C ASP A 57 12.71 -1.65 -5.75
N LYS A 58 12.79 -0.52 -5.05
CA LYS A 58 13.47 -0.42 -3.76
C LYS A 58 12.61 -0.87 -2.56
N TYR A 59 11.30 -0.63 -2.61
CA TYR A 59 10.45 -0.74 -1.43
C TYR A 59 9.23 -1.64 -1.61
N HIS A 60 8.85 -2.00 -2.84
CA HIS A 60 7.71 -2.89 -3.06
C HIS A 60 8.00 -4.26 -2.42
N PRO A 61 7.07 -4.84 -1.65
CA PRO A 61 7.33 -6.09 -0.92
C PRO A 61 7.74 -7.27 -1.81
N GLU A 62 7.25 -7.33 -3.05
CA GLU A 62 7.63 -8.37 -4.01
C GLU A 62 9.11 -8.29 -4.47
N ASN A 63 9.77 -7.15 -4.25
CA ASN A 63 11.16 -6.89 -4.61
C ASN A 63 12.10 -6.80 -3.39
N LYS A 64 11.56 -6.82 -2.15
CA LYS A 64 12.36 -6.93 -0.93
C LYS A 64 12.85 -8.38 -0.82
N GLU A 65 14.17 -8.59 -0.93
CA GLU A 65 14.83 -9.86 -0.60
C GLU A 65 14.62 -10.27 0.86
#